data_AF-A0A956WDL8-F1
#
_entry.id   AF-A0A956WDL8-F1
#
_cell.length_a   1.000
_cell.length_b   1.000
_cell.length_c   1.000
_cell.angle_alpha   90.00
_cell.angle_beta   90.00
_cell.angle_gamma   90.00
#
_symmetry.space_group_name_H-M   'P 1'
#
loop_
_entity.id
_entity.type
_entity.pdbx_description
1 polymer ?
#
loop_
_entity_poly.entity_id
_entity_poly.type
_entity_poly.pdbx_seq_one_letter_code
_entity_poly.pdbx_strand_id
1 'polypeptide(L)'
;MSTQRYRELFNRELNRRKLLAYGAAAGAGAAFGPRALTLAQDGTIDTTDWTPETIVAQAGTLEVDTAAECAQVVPLDYEGEVSYWYVGPADSEPQITHDIDAEFWAAFAETYPNITVNITRLTYNDMLDQIRTAALGNAAPMVAKMPILWGVEFAAKGQLQEFGPADAGYPVEEYWPGAMKSVTYDGKTYGVPTNNETMALIWNAALFEEAGLDPDSPPATWDDVVAYSKQIKENT
;
A
#
# COMPACT_ATOMS: atom_id res chain seq x y z
N MET A 1 -6.12 25.93 -21.31
CA MET A 1 -5.78 26.74 -20.12
C MET A 1 -4.36 26.36 -19.74
N SER A 2 -3.43 27.31 -19.72
CA SER A 2 -1.98 27.08 -19.88
C SER A 2 -1.29 26.48 -18.65
N THR A 3 -0.19 25.77 -18.94
CA THR A 3 0.84 25.08 -18.13
C THR A 3 1.40 25.84 -16.92
N GLN A 4 0.93 27.05 -16.65
CA GLN A 4 1.33 27.89 -15.52
C GLN A 4 0.64 27.49 -14.21
N ARG A 5 -0.47 26.74 -14.27
CA ARG A 5 -1.28 26.37 -13.09
C ARG A 5 -0.66 25.23 -12.26
N TYR A 6 0.12 24.34 -12.88
CA TYR A 6 0.77 23.21 -12.18
C TYR A 6 2.01 23.62 -11.37
N ARG A 7 2.75 24.65 -11.80
CA ARG A 7 3.91 25.16 -11.03
C ARG A 7 3.52 25.95 -9.77
N GLU A 8 2.28 26.44 -9.65
CA GLU A 8 1.83 27.16 -8.46
C GLU A 8 1.41 26.23 -7.30
N LEU A 9 1.13 24.94 -7.55
CA LEU A 9 0.67 23.99 -6.53
C LEU A 9 1.76 23.59 -5.53
N PHE A 10 3.04 23.63 -5.92
CA PHE A 10 4.16 23.23 -5.07
C PHE A 10 4.87 24.39 -4.37
N ASN A 11 4.39 25.64 -4.50
CA ASN A 11 5.15 26.80 -4.01
C ASN A 11 4.29 27.99 -3.52
N ARG A 12 3.27 27.76 -2.68
CA ARG A 12 2.56 28.87 -2.00
C ARG A 12 2.29 28.60 -0.53
N GLU A 13 2.91 29.43 0.31
CA GLU A 13 2.44 29.77 1.64
C GLU A 13 0.95 30.17 1.60
N LEU A 14 0.17 29.55 2.49
CA LEU A 14 -1.26 29.79 2.67
C LEU A 14 -1.52 31.23 3.15
N ASN A 15 -2.35 31.99 2.42
CA ASN A 15 -2.96 33.20 2.97
C ASN A 15 -4.48 33.26 2.71
N ARG A 16 -5.21 33.60 3.77
CA ARG A 16 -6.64 33.36 4.07
C ARG A 16 -7.69 34.05 3.17
N ARG A 17 -7.42 34.42 1.92
CA ARG A 17 -8.29 35.39 1.20
C ARG A 17 -8.89 35.01 -0.16
N LYS A 18 -8.92 33.75 -0.59
CA LYS A 18 -9.71 33.36 -1.78
C LYS A 18 -10.40 32.01 -1.62
N LEU A 19 -11.51 32.03 -0.87
CA LEU A 19 -12.57 31.02 -0.91
C LEU A 19 -13.80 31.70 -1.55
N LEU A 20 -14.53 30.96 -2.39
CA LEU A 20 -15.84 31.25 -3.03
C LEU A 20 -15.82 31.58 -4.54
N ALA A 21 -16.18 30.57 -5.35
CA ALA A 21 -17.13 30.62 -6.47
C ALA A 21 -17.29 29.18 -7.02
N TYR A 22 -18.35 28.43 -6.64
CA TYR A 22 -19.53 28.09 -7.47
C TYR A 22 -19.20 27.57 -8.89
N GLY A 23 -19.73 26.47 -9.44
CA GLY A 23 -20.78 25.53 -9.05
C GLY A 23 -21.29 24.78 -10.30
N ALA A 24 -21.62 23.49 -10.14
CA ALA A 24 -22.57 22.62 -10.86
C ALA A 24 -22.74 22.67 -12.40
N ALA A 25 -22.64 21.49 -13.05
CA ALA A 25 -23.67 20.94 -13.96
C ALA A 25 -23.43 19.46 -14.28
N ALA A 26 -24.49 18.65 -14.17
CA ALA A 26 -24.56 17.20 -14.41
C ALA A 26 -25.02 16.85 -15.83
N GLY A 27 -24.79 15.60 -16.27
CA GLY A 27 -25.46 15.02 -17.45
C GLY A 27 -25.11 13.55 -17.72
N ALA A 28 -26.14 12.69 -17.74
CA ALA A 28 -26.08 11.23 -17.73
C ALA A 28 -25.97 10.57 -19.13
N GLY A 29 -25.58 9.28 -19.18
CA GLY A 29 -25.76 8.42 -20.35
C GLY A 29 -25.34 6.96 -20.10
N ALA A 30 -26.32 6.07 -19.94
CA ALA A 30 -26.13 4.61 -19.83
C ALA A 30 -26.18 3.92 -21.22
N ALA A 31 -25.34 2.91 -21.45
CA ALA A 31 -25.53 1.89 -22.48
C ALA A 31 -24.82 0.56 -22.11
N PHE A 32 -25.50 -0.55 -22.35
CA PHE A 32 -25.18 -1.93 -21.91
C PHE A 32 -24.32 -2.75 -22.92
N GLY A 33 -23.43 -3.60 -22.40
CA GLY A 33 -23.00 -4.91 -22.97
C GLY A 33 -21.47 -5.15 -23.07
N PRO A 34 -20.94 -6.41 -23.19
CA PRO A 34 -21.34 -7.71 -22.63
C PRO A 34 -20.33 -8.26 -21.58
N ARG A 35 -20.85 -9.04 -20.61
CA ARG A 35 -20.22 -9.76 -19.47
C ARG A 35 -18.67 -9.90 -19.46
N ALA A 36 -18.03 -9.10 -18.62
CA ALA A 36 -16.75 -9.42 -17.98
C ALA A 36 -16.99 -10.23 -16.69
N LEU A 37 -16.03 -11.11 -16.37
CA LEU A 37 -15.98 -11.93 -15.15
C LEU A 37 -16.35 -11.09 -13.92
N THR A 38 -17.50 -11.38 -13.33
CA THR A 38 -17.92 -10.71 -12.10
C THR A 38 -17.18 -11.38 -10.94
N LEU A 39 -16.01 -10.84 -10.58
CA LEU A 39 -15.49 -11.00 -9.23
C LEU A 39 -16.49 -10.28 -8.33
N ALA A 40 -17.36 -11.05 -7.67
CA ALA A 40 -18.38 -10.51 -6.78
C ALA A 40 -17.69 -9.68 -5.67
N GLN A 41 -17.75 -8.36 -5.82
CA GLN A 41 -17.52 -7.38 -4.77
C GLN A 41 -18.87 -7.17 -4.09
N ASP A 42 -19.07 -7.72 -2.90
CA ASP A 42 -20.28 -7.44 -2.09
C ASP A 42 -20.05 -6.28 -1.10
N GLY A 43 -19.22 -5.32 -1.52
CA GLY A 43 -18.96 -4.09 -0.78
C GLY A 43 -18.56 -3.03 -1.78
N THR A 44 -19.52 -2.25 -2.24
CA THR A 44 -19.23 -1.08 -3.07
C THR A 44 -18.57 -0.04 -2.19
N ILE A 45 -17.25 0.11 -2.31
CA ILE A 45 -16.56 1.31 -1.82
C ILE A 45 -17.19 2.48 -2.58
N ASP A 46 -17.73 3.47 -1.86
CA ASP A 46 -18.22 4.69 -2.49
C ASP A 46 -17.01 5.47 -3.03
N THR A 47 -16.79 5.37 -4.33
CA THR A 47 -15.66 6.03 -4.99
C THR A 47 -15.89 7.53 -5.18
N THR A 48 -17.10 8.04 -4.89
CA THR A 48 -17.42 9.47 -5.10
C THR A 48 -16.74 10.38 -4.08
N ASP A 49 -16.38 9.84 -2.92
CA ASP A 49 -15.64 10.55 -1.87
C ASP A 49 -14.11 10.54 -2.08
N TRP A 50 -13.58 9.82 -3.08
CA TRP A 50 -12.14 9.73 -3.34
C TRP A 50 -11.69 10.68 -4.47
N THR A 51 -11.92 11.98 -4.27
CA THR A 51 -11.41 13.02 -5.19
C THR A 51 -10.03 13.52 -4.74
N PRO A 52 -9.24 14.16 -5.62
CA PRO A 52 -7.98 14.77 -5.21
C PRO A 52 -8.14 15.77 -4.06
N GLU A 53 -9.24 16.53 -4.03
CA GLU A 53 -9.51 17.51 -2.98
C GLU A 53 -9.78 16.84 -1.63
N THR A 54 -10.56 15.76 -1.59
CA THR A 54 -10.85 15.04 -0.35
C THR A 54 -9.61 14.33 0.17
N ILE A 55 -8.82 13.71 -0.72
CA ILE A 55 -7.55 13.07 -0.36
C ILE A 55 -6.59 14.09 0.27
N VAL A 56 -6.41 15.26 -0.36
CA VAL A 56 -5.53 16.32 0.18
C VAL A 56 -6.05 16.88 1.49
N ALA A 57 -7.37 17.00 1.64
CA ALA A 57 -7.98 17.48 2.89
C ALA A 57 -7.83 16.50 4.06
N GLN A 58 -7.72 15.20 3.78
CA GLN A 58 -7.56 14.14 4.79
C GLN A 58 -6.09 13.75 5.04
N ALA A 59 -5.21 14.00 4.06
CA ALA A 59 -3.80 13.64 4.17
C ALA A 59 -3.14 14.31 5.38
N GLY A 60 -2.62 13.50 6.30
CA GLY A 60 -1.93 13.97 7.50
C GLY A 60 -2.83 14.54 8.59
N THR A 61 -4.16 14.38 8.51
CA THR A 61 -5.09 14.79 9.57
C THR A 61 -5.42 13.66 10.56
N LEU A 62 -4.90 12.45 10.32
CA LEU A 62 -5.11 11.32 11.21
C LEU A 62 -4.22 11.49 12.45
N GLU A 63 -4.85 11.71 13.58
CA GLU A 63 -4.22 11.65 14.91
C GLU A 63 -4.42 10.24 15.46
N VAL A 64 -3.31 9.56 15.79
CA VAL A 64 -3.31 8.19 16.32
C VAL A 64 -2.69 8.20 17.70
N ASP A 65 -3.39 7.65 18.70
CA ASP A 65 -2.80 7.36 20.01
C ASP A 65 -2.26 5.94 19.99
N THR A 66 -1.05 5.79 19.42
CA THR A 66 -0.39 4.49 19.22
C THR A 66 -0.33 3.69 20.52
N ALA A 67 0.00 4.32 21.64
CA ALA A 67 0.11 3.65 22.93
C ALA A 67 -1.26 3.17 23.44
N ALA A 68 -2.31 3.99 23.34
CA ALA A 68 -3.65 3.60 23.74
C ALA A 68 -4.22 2.47 22.86
N GLU A 69 -3.96 2.47 21.56
CA GLU A 69 -4.38 1.40 20.65
C GLU A 69 -3.64 0.09 20.95
N CYS A 70 -2.31 0.17 21.05
CA CYS A 70 -1.45 -0.97 21.38
C CYS A 70 -1.83 -1.63 22.73
N ALA A 71 -2.13 -0.81 23.75
CA ALA A 71 -2.51 -1.26 25.09
C ALA A 71 -3.82 -2.08 25.13
N GLN A 72 -4.63 -2.05 24.07
CA GLN A 72 -5.85 -2.88 23.97
C GLN A 72 -5.53 -4.36 23.75
N VAL A 73 -4.35 -4.67 23.22
CA VAL A 73 -3.95 -6.04 22.82
C VAL A 73 -2.79 -6.52 23.68
N VAL A 74 -1.77 -5.69 23.88
CA VAL A 74 -0.55 -6.05 24.62
C VAL A 74 -0.29 -4.99 25.70
N PRO A 75 -0.06 -5.39 26.97
CA PRO A 75 0.31 -4.45 28.03
C PRO A 75 1.59 -3.69 27.68
N LEU A 76 1.61 -2.36 27.89
CA LEU A 76 2.75 -1.51 27.55
C LEU A 76 4.01 -1.79 28.37
N ASP A 77 3.87 -2.47 29.51
CA ASP A 77 4.97 -2.90 30.37
C ASP A 77 5.50 -4.31 30.02
N TYR A 78 4.97 -4.95 28.98
CA TYR A 78 5.39 -6.29 28.57
C TYR A 78 6.89 -6.37 28.29
N GLU A 79 7.55 -7.36 28.91
CA GLU A 79 8.98 -7.60 28.76
C GLU A 79 9.22 -8.81 27.84
N GLY A 80 10.17 -8.70 26.91
CA GLY A 80 10.50 -9.84 26.06
C GLY A 80 11.44 -9.52 24.91
N GLU A 81 11.48 -10.46 23.97
CA GLU A 81 12.26 -10.35 22.74
C GLU A 81 11.39 -10.74 21.55
N VAL A 82 11.58 -10.07 20.42
CA VAL A 82 10.99 -10.45 19.14
C VAL A 82 12.06 -10.43 18.05
N SER A 83 12.20 -11.53 17.31
CA SER A 83 12.98 -11.55 16.06
C SER A 83 12.07 -11.29 14.87
N TYR A 84 12.41 -10.30 14.06
CA TYR A 84 11.57 -9.79 12.97
C TYR A 84 12.35 -9.70 11.66
N TRP A 85 11.90 -10.43 10.64
CA TRP A 85 12.52 -10.41 9.30
C TRP A 85 11.59 -9.79 8.27
N TYR A 86 12.13 -8.91 7.42
CA TYR A 86 11.36 -8.26 6.36
C TYR A 86 12.26 -7.75 5.24
N VAL A 87 11.64 -7.41 4.12
CA VAL A 87 12.27 -6.56 3.11
C VAL A 87 12.19 -5.11 3.60
N GLY A 88 13.33 -4.60 4.06
CA GLY A 88 13.49 -3.19 4.43
C GLY A 88 13.81 -2.32 3.22
N PRO A 89 13.91 -0.99 3.42
CA PRO A 89 14.30 -0.08 2.34
C PRO A 89 15.67 -0.45 1.78
N ALA A 90 15.77 -0.58 0.45
CA ALA A 90 17.06 -0.80 -0.21
C ALA A 90 17.88 0.48 -0.26
N ASP A 91 19.22 0.37 -0.28
CA ASP A 91 20.14 1.54 -0.31
C ASP A 91 19.91 2.51 -1.50
N SER A 92 19.28 2.02 -2.58
CA SER A 92 18.95 2.83 -3.76
C SER A 92 17.62 3.58 -3.64
N GLU A 93 16.84 3.32 -2.60
CA GLU A 93 15.54 3.95 -2.41
C GLU A 93 15.69 5.40 -1.94
N PRO A 94 14.68 6.26 -2.20
CA PRO A 94 14.68 7.62 -1.70
C PRO A 94 14.79 7.69 -0.17
N GLN A 95 15.43 8.75 0.34
CA GLN A 95 15.60 8.98 1.78
C GLN A 95 14.29 8.87 2.58
N ILE A 96 13.18 9.32 1.99
CA ILE A 96 11.86 9.24 2.65
C ILE A 96 11.45 7.81 3.03
N THR A 97 11.85 6.78 2.27
CA THR A 97 11.54 5.40 2.66
C THR A 97 12.35 4.96 3.88
N HIS A 98 13.61 5.39 3.98
CA HIS A 98 14.44 5.15 5.14
C HIS A 98 13.92 5.89 6.39
N ASP A 99 13.45 7.13 6.20
CA ASP A 99 12.88 7.93 7.29
C ASP A 99 11.61 7.27 7.84
N ILE A 100 10.69 6.83 6.96
CA ILE A 100 9.46 6.12 7.36
C ILE A 100 9.78 4.82 8.14
N ASP A 101 10.75 4.03 7.67
CA ASP A 101 11.17 2.80 8.36
C ASP A 101 11.76 3.12 9.75
N ALA A 102 12.61 4.15 9.84
CA ALA A 102 13.20 4.57 11.10
C ALA A 102 12.15 5.10 12.09
N GLU A 103 11.19 5.89 11.61
CA GLU A 103 10.07 6.42 12.41
C GLU A 103 9.21 5.30 12.98
N PHE A 104 8.91 4.26 12.18
CA PHE A 104 8.16 3.09 12.65
C PHE A 104 8.88 2.40 13.81
N TRP A 105 10.17 2.11 13.68
CA TRP A 105 10.93 1.43 14.73
C TRP A 105 11.16 2.31 15.95
N ALA A 106 11.29 3.63 15.78
CA ALA A 106 11.36 4.57 16.89
C ALA A 106 10.05 4.60 17.68
N ALA A 107 8.90 4.68 17.01
CA ALA A 107 7.59 4.64 17.64
C ALA A 107 7.33 3.32 18.38
N PHE A 108 7.77 2.18 17.82
CA PHE A 108 7.71 0.89 18.50
C PHE A 108 8.55 0.90 19.79
N ALA A 109 9.80 1.36 19.73
CA ALA A 109 10.70 1.39 20.88
C ALA A 109 10.22 2.35 21.99
N GLU A 110 9.57 3.45 21.62
CA GLU A 110 8.92 4.35 22.58
C GLU A 110 7.70 3.71 23.25
N THR A 111 6.88 3.00 22.47
CA THR A 111 5.65 2.35 22.96
C THR A 111 5.94 1.13 23.83
N TYR A 112 6.95 0.33 23.46
CA TYR A 112 7.34 -0.91 24.14
C TYR A 112 8.85 -0.92 24.49
N PRO A 113 9.28 -0.11 25.47
CA PRO A 113 10.70 0.03 25.80
C PRO A 113 11.34 -1.24 26.39
N ASN A 114 10.50 -2.17 26.86
CA ASN A 114 10.92 -3.42 27.50
C ASN A 114 11.01 -4.61 26.53
N ILE A 115 10.69 -4.40 25.24
CA ILE A 115 10.81 -5.43 24.20
C ILE A 115 12.09 -5.20 23.41
N THR A 116 12.98 -6.20 23.41
CA THR A 116 14.15 -6.21 22.53
C THR A 116 13.74 -6.68 21.14
N VAL A 117 13.93 -5.83 20.12
CA VAL A 117 13.63 -6.19 18.73
C VAL A 117 14.90 -6.54 17.96
N ASN A 118 15.00 -7.80 17.52
CA ASN A 118 16.07 -8.30 16.68
C ASN A 118 15.65 -8.27 15.21
N ILE A 119 15.98 -7.18 14.52
CA ILE A 119 15.58 -6.92 13.14
C ILE A 119 16.62 -7.52 12.17
N THR A 120 16.15 -8.29 11.19
CA THR A 120 16.95 -8.67 10.01
C THR A 120 16.30 -8.12 8.75
N ARG A 121 17.00 -7.19 8.09
CA ARG A 121 16.61 -6.66 6.78
C ARG A 121 17.16 -7.56 5.69
N LEU A 122 16.28 -8.03 4.82
CA LEU A 122 16.61 -8.91 3.71
C LEU A 122 16.32 -8.22 2.38
N THR A 123 16.95 -8.69 1.31
CA THR A 123 16.57 -8.27 -0.04
C THR A 123 15.37 -9.08 -0.51
N TYR A 124 14.59 -8.52 -1.44
CA TYR A 124 13.47 -9.23 -2.05
C TYR A 124 13.89 -10.57 -2.66
N ASN A 125 15.06 -10.61 -3.32
CA ASN A 125 15.54 -11.81 -4.01
C ASN A 125 16.02 -12.91 -3.06
N ASP A 126 16.52 -12.55 -1.87
CA ASP A 126 17.09 -13.52 -0.93
C ASP A 126 16.08 -14.01 0.12
N MET A 127 15.07 -13.19 0.44
CA MET A 127 14.21 -13.43 1.60
C MET A 127 13.53 -14.79 1.59
N LEU A 128 12.95 -15.21 0.46
CA LEU A 128 12.20 -16.46 0.39
C LEU A 128 13.08 -17.67 0.69
N ASP A 129 14.27 -17.73 0.07
CA ASP A 129 15.19 -18.86 0.23
C ASP A 129 15.84 -18.86 1.62
N GLN A 130 16.10 -17.68 2.21
CA GLN A 130 16.56 -17.58 3.59
C GLN A 130 15.50 -18.06 4.59
N ILE A 131 14.23 -17.66 4.45
CA ILE A 131 13.16 -18.12 5.34
C ILE A 131 12.94 -19.62 5.19
N ARG A 132 12.94 -20.16 3.97
CA ARG A 132 12.85 -21.62 3.74
C ARG A 132 13.98 -22.36 4.46
N THR A 133 15.21 -21.88 4.33
CA THR A 133 16.38 -22.48 4.98
C THR A 133 16.28 -22.40 6.50
N ALA A 134 15.91 -21.23 7.03
CA ALA A 134 15.75 -20.98 8.46
C ALA A 134 14.64 -21.85 9.07
N ALA A 135 13.52 -22.01 8.37
CA ALA A 135 12.40 -22.85 8.81
C ALA A 135 12.77 -24.34 8.86
N LEU A 136 13.64 -24.82 7.96
CA LEU A 136 14.17 -26.19 8.00
C LEU A 136 15.22 -26.39 9.10
N GLY A 137 16.00 -25.34 9.39
CA GLY A 137 17.07 -25.35 10.38
C GLY A 137 16.65 -25.00 11.81
N ASN A 138 15.34 -24.81 12.07
CA ASN A 138 14.81 -24.32 13.35
C ASN A 138 15.43 -22.99 13.81
N ALA A 139 15.67 -22.10 12.84
CA ALA A 139 16.28 -20.78 13.03
C ALA A 139 15.42 -19.66 12.41
N ALA A 140 14.14 -19.93 12.11
CA ALA A 140 13.20 -18.94 11.60
C ALA A 140 12.94 -17.84 12.65
N PRO A 141 12.64 -16.60 12.20
CA PRO A 141 12.25 -15.52 13.11
C PRO A 141 10.89 -15.81 13.74
N MET A 142 10.59 -15.10 14.83
CA MET A 142 9.24 -15.11 15.43
C MET A 142 8.20 -14.48 14.50
N VAL A 143 8.59 -13.45 13.75
CA VAL A 143 7.72 -12.76 12.78
C VAL A 143 8.46 -12.53 11.47
N ALA A 144 7.79 -12.80 10.35
CA ALA A 144 8.30 -12.47 9.02
C ALA A 144 7.25 -11.71 8.21
N LYS A 145 7.57 -10.50 7.75
CA LYS A 145 6.72 -9.73 6.81
C LYS A 145 7.04 -10.14 5.38
N MET A 146 6.28 -11.11 4.88
CA MET A 146 6.50 -11.71 3.56
C MET A 146 5.69 -11.00 2.45
N PRO A 147 6.22 -10.95 1.21
CA PRO A 147 5.45 -10.66 0.02
C PRO A 147 4.21 -11.53 -0.12
N ILE A 148 3.21 -10.98 -0.79
CA ILE A 148 1.97 -11.68 -1.11
C ILE A 148 2.27 -13.03 -1.79
N LEU A 149 1.51 -14.07 -1.43
CA LEU A 149 1.60 -15.47 -1.91
C LEU A 149 2.66 -16.36 -1.25
N TRP A 150 3.65 -15.84 -0.52
CA TRP A 150 4.67 -16.72 0.09
C TRP A 150 4.17 -17.43 1.36
N GLY A 151 3.32 -16.78 2.16
CA GLY A 151 2.83 -17.34 3.43
C GLY A 151 2.06 -18.66 3.30
N VAL A 152 1.28 -18.84 2.22
CA VAL A 152 0.45 -20.05 2.02
C VAL A 152 1.31 -21.31 1.89
N GLU A 153 2.50 -21.22 1.31
CA GLU A 153 3.44 -22.34 1.24
C GLU A 153 3.86 -22.82 2.63
N PHE A 154 4.20 -21.89 3.53
CA PHE A 154 4.62 -22.21 4.90
C PHE A 154 3.46 -22.72 5.74
N ALA A 155 2.26 -22.15 5.57
CA ALA A 155 1.03 -22.65 6.19
C ALA A 155 0.76 -24.11 5.80
N ALA A 156 0.84 -24.44 4.51
CA ALA A 156 0.65 -25.80 4.00
C ALA A 156 1.69 -26.82 4.53
N LYS A 157 2.88 -26.34 4.89
CA LYS A 157 3.95 -27.14 5.49
C LYS A 157 3.86 -27.23 7.03
N GLY A 158 2.87 -26.58 7.65
CA GLY A 158 2.74 -26.52 9.11
C GLY A 158 3.84 -25.68 9.79
N GLN A 159 4.43 -24.73 9.06
CA GLN A 159 5.55 -23.91 9.52
C GLN A 159 5.11 -22.54 10.07
N LEU A 160 3.80 -22.25 10.05
CA LEU A 160 3.23 -21.03 10.62
C LEU A 160 2.26 -21.37 11.75
N GLN A 161 2.26 -20.50 12.76
CA GLN A 161 1.22 -20.48 13.78
C GLN A 161 -0.05 -19.83 13.21
N GLU A 162 -1.21 -20.36 13.58
CA GLU A 162 -2.50 -19.70 13.31
C GLU A 162 -2.52 -18.35 14.05
N PHE A 163 -2.66 -17.27 13.30
CA PHE A 163 -2.64 -15.89 13.78
C PHE A 163 -3.27 -15.00 12.71
N GLY A 164 -4.23 -14.16 13.08
CA GLY A 164 -4.94 -13.29 12.16
C GLY A 164 -5.24 -11.90 12.72
N PRO A 165 -5.94 -11.05 11.95
CA PRO A 165 -6.23 -9.67 12.37
C PRO A 165 -6.90 -9.54 13.74
N ALA A 166 -7.83 -10.44 14.06
CA ALA A 166 -8.53 -10.44 15.34
C ALA A 166 -7.58 -10.67 16.53
N ASP A 167 -6.54 -11.50 16.36
CA ASP A 167 -5.51 -11.70 17.39
C ASP A 167 -4.64 -10.45 17.59
N ALA A 168 -4.55 -9.61 16.55
CA ALA A 168 -3.89 -8.31 16.59
C ALA A 168 -4.84 -7.15 16.99
N GLY A 169 -6.07 -7.45 17.41
CA GLY A 169 -7.06 -6.45 17.85
C GLY A 169 -7.88 -5.80 16.74
N TYR A 170 -7.75 -6.26 15.49
CA TYR A 170 -8.44 -5.68 14.35
C TYR A 170 -9.61 -6.57 13.86
N PRO A 171 -10.78 -5.99 13.58
CA PRO A 171 -11.89 -6.72 13.00
C PRO A 171 -11.54 -7.18 11.58
N VAL A 172 -11.85 -8.45 11.26
CA VAL A 172 -11.48 -9.06 9.97
C VAL A 172 -12.22 -8.39 8.80
N GLU A 173 -13.43 -7.88 9.05
CA GLU A 173 -14.26 -7.17 8.07
C GLU A 173 -13.69 -5.84 7.58
N GLU A 174 -12.74 -5.25 8.31
CA GLU A 174 -12.02 -4.05 7.84
C GLU A 174 -10.96 -4.38 6.78
N TYR A 175 -10.60 -5.65 6.63
CA TYR A 175 -9.64 -6.09 5.63
C TYR A 175 -10.31 -6.41 4.29
N TRP A 176 -9.66 -5.98 3.21
CA TRP A 176 -10.10 -6.34 1.88
C TRP A 176 -10.11 -7.87 1.70
N PRO A 177 -11.22 -8.49 1.26
CA PRO A 177 -11.32 -9.96 1.14
C PRO A 177 -10.26 -10.58 0.23
N GLY A 178 -9.78 -9.82 -0.78
CA GLY A 178 -8.67 -10.26 -1.64
C GLY A 178 -7.35 -10.42 -0.88
N ALA A 179 -7.06 -9.48 0.05
CA ALA A 179 -5.87 -9.55 0.89
C ALA A 179 -5.96 -10.71 1.89
N MET A 180 -7.13 -10.92 2.50
CA MET A 180 -7.34 -12.01 3.45
C MET A 180 -7.12 -13.40 2.85
N LYS A 181 -7.44 -13.58 1.57
CA LYS A 181 -7.14 -14.84 0.85
C LYS A 181 -5.65 -15.16 0.80
N SER A 182 -4.77 -14.15 0.81
CA SER A 182 -3.32 -14.36 0.74
C SER A 182 -2.71 -14.91 2.04
N VAL A 183 -3.42 -14.79 3.15
CA VAL A 183 -3.01 -15.27 4.48
C VAL A 183 -3.88 -16.43 4.98
N THR A 184 -4.80 -16.93 4.14
CA THR A 184 -5.73 -18.00 4.52
C THR A 184 -5.38 -19.30 3.81
N TYR A 185 -5.28 -20.39 4.57
CA TYR A 185 -5.06 -21.74 4.07
C TYR A 185 -5.92 -22.74 4.85
N ASP A 186 -6.60 -23.65 4.13
CA ASP A 186 -7.48 -24.67 4.73
C ASP A 186 -8.50 -24.13 5.76
N GLY A 187 -9.08 -22.96 5.45
CA GLY A 187 -10.07 -22.29 6.30
C GLY A 187 -9.51 -21.57 7.54
N LYS A 188 -8.19 -21.53 7.69
CA LYS A 188 -7.49 -20.88 8.83
C LYS A 188 -6.62 -19.72 8.37
N THR A 189 -6.39 -18.76 9.27
CA THR A 189 -5.61 -17.55 9.01
C THR A 189 -4.22 -17.64 9.64
N TYR A 190 -3.20 -17.31 8.86
CA TYR A 190 -1.77 -17.46 9.21
C TYR A 190 -0.98 -16.16 8.99
N GLY A 191 -1.65 -15.01 9.07
CA GLY A 191 -1.01 -13.72 8.96
C GLY A 191 -2.00 -12.56 8.98
N VAL A 192 -1.44 -11.36 9.10
CA VAL A 192 -2.16 -10.09 9.03
C VAL A 192 -1.68 -9.34 7.78
N PRO A 193 -2.55 -9.04 6.80
CA PRO A 193 -2.17 -8.20 5.67
C PRO A 193 -1.77 -6.80 6.17
N THR A 194 -0.63 -6.28 5.73
CA THR A 194 -0.13 -4.97 6.20
C THR A 194 -0.15 -3.88 5.12
N ASN A 195 -0.21 -4.28 3.85
CA ASN A 195 -0.35 -3.38 2.72
C ASN A 195 -1.04 -4.12 1.57
N ASN A 196 -1.55 -3.34 0.61
CA ASN A 196 -2.06 -3.84 -0.65
C ASN A 196 -1.64 -2.88 -1.76
N GLU A 197 -1.35 -3.41 -2.94
CA GLU A 197 -0.91 -2.64 -4.09
C GLU A 197 -1.62 -3.10 -5.35
N THR A 198 -1.68 -2.23 -6.35
CA THR A 198 -2.21 -2.55 -7.67
C THR A 198 -1.30 -1.99 -8.73
N MET A 199 -1.31 -2.60 -9.91
CA MET A 199 -0.62 -2.05 -11.07
C MET A 199 -1.44 -0.91 -11.67
N ALA A 200 -0.76 0.19 -11.99
CA ALA A 200 -1.30 1.30 -12.76
C ALA A 200 -0.32 1.69 -13.86
N LEU A 201 -0.84 2.17 -15.00
CA LEU A 201 -0.01 2.78 -16.02
C LEU A 201 0.23 4.23 -15.64
N ILE A 202 1.50 4.58 -15.42
CA ILE A 202 1.95 5.95 -15.18
C ILE A 202 2.71 6.41 -16.42
N TRP A 203 2.42 7.61 -16.92
CA TRP A 203 3.11 8.20 -18.07
C TRP A 203 3.60 9.62 -17.77
N ASN A 204 4.60 10.05 -18.53
CA ASN A 204 5.11 11.42 -18.47
C ASN A 204 4.28 12.31 -19.38
N ALA A 205 3.47 13.19 -18.78
CA ALA A 205 2.63 14.14 -19.50
C ALA A 205 3.41 15.03 -20.48
N ALA A 206 4.63 15.44 -20.13
CA ALA A 206 5.46 16.28 -21.02
C ALA A 206 5.91 15.52 -22.27
N LEU A 207 6.26 14.23 -22.14
CA LEU A 207 6.60 13.40 -23.31
C LEU A 207 5.38 13.12 -24.20
N PHE A 208 4.18 13.04 -23.60
CA PHE A 208 2.94 12.95 -24.37
C PHE A 208 2.72 14.21 -25.19
N GLU A 209 2.79 15.39 -24.57
CA GLU A 209 2.65 16.68 -25.26
C GLU A 209 3.69 16.86 -26.38
N GLU A 210 4.96 16.55 -26.11
CA GLU A 210 6.05 16.65 -27.09
C GLU A 210 5.83 15.72 -28.30
N ALA A 211 5.29 14.54 -28.06
CA ALA A 211 4.94 13.58 -29.10
C ALA A 211 3.65 13.92 -29.88
N GLY A 212 2.93 14.99 -29.49
CA GLY A 212 1.64 15.38 -30.07
C GLY A 212 0.45 14.55 -29.57
N LEU A 213 0.57 13.93 -28.40
CA LEU A 213 -0.50 13.20 -27.71
C LEU A 213 -1.16 14.10 -26.64
N ASP A 214 -2.40 13.80 -26.29
CA ASP A 214 -3.11 14.47 -25.20
C ASP A 214 -2.78 13.78 -23.86
N PRO A 215 -2.10 14.46 -22.90
CA PRO A 215 -1.74 13.87 -21.62
C PRO A 215 -2.94 13.52 -20.74
N ASP A 216 -4.11 14.11 -20.99
CA ASP A 216 -5.36 13.81 -20.26
C ASP A 216 -6.15 12.64 -20.89
N SER A 217 -5.68 12.11 -22.02
CA SER A 217 -6.26 10.96 -22.73
C SER A 217 -5.31 9.74 -22.67
N PRO A 218 -5.36 8.93 -21.60
CA PRO A 218 -4.50 7.75 -21.48
C PRO A 218 -4.81 6.69 -22.54
N PRO A 219 -3.83 5.83 -22.90
CA PRO A 219 -4.08 4.68 -23.77
C PRO A 219 -5.09 3.74 -23.08
N ALA A 220 -6.21 3.47 -23.76
CA ALA A 220 -7.29 2.64 -23.22
C ALA A 220 -7.08 1.15 -23.51
N THR A 221 -6.27 0.83 -24.52
CA THR A 221 -5.99 -0.53 -24.98
C THR A 221 -4.49 -0.78 -25.12
N TRP A 222 -4.10 -2.04 -25.19
CA TRP A 222 -2.71 -2.42 -25.49
C TRP A 222 -2.25 -1.96 -26.88
N ASP A 223 -3.16 -1.88 -27.84
CA ASP A 223 -2.86 -1.34 -29.16
C ASP A 223 -2.55 0.16 -29.09
N ASP A 224 -3.29 0.92 -28.26
CA ASP A 224 -2.99 2.33 -27.98
C ASP A 224 -1.62 2.48 -27.30
N VAL A 225 -1.30 1.63 -26.32
CA VAL A 225 0.02 1.62 -25.67
C VAL A 225 1.13 1.45 -26.71
N VAL A 226 1.00 0.49 -27.62
CA VAL A 226 1.99 0.25 -28.68
C VAL A 226 2.07 1.42 -29.65
N ALA A 227 0.93 1.97 -30.08
CA ALA A 227 0.88 3.11 -30.99
C ALA A 227 1.52 4.36 -30.38
N TYR A 228 1.13 4.71 -29.15
CA TYR A 228 1.63 5.90 -28.44
C TYR A 228 3.13 5.75 -28.15
N SER A 229 3.58 4.56 -27.74
CA SER A 229 5.01 4.28 -27.52
C SER A 229 5.85 4.50 -28.78
N LYS A 230 5.34 4.12 -29.97
CA LYS A 230 6.03 4.38 -31.24
C LYS A 230 6.06 5.87 -31.56
N GLN A 231 4.93 6.55 -31.41
CA GLN A 231 4.82 7.97 -31.68
C GLN A 231 5.75 8.79 -30.78
N ILE A 232 5.80 8.48 -29.48
CA ILE A 232 6.74 9.09 -28.53
C ILE A 232 8.17 8.87 -29.00
N LYS A 233 8.56 7.62 -29.27
CA LYS A 233 9.92 7.31 -29.73
C LYS A 233 10.33 8.03 -31.02
N GLU A 234 9.39 8.27 -31.94
CA GLU A 234 9.67 8.95 -33.21
C GLU A 234 9.77 10.48 -33.07
N ASN A 235 9.12 11.05 -32.03
CA ASN A 235 8.91 12.49 -31.91
C ASN A 235 9.62 13.14 -30.70
N THR A 236 10.24 12.36 -29.81
CA THR A 236 11.02 12.84 -28.64
C THR A 236 12.44 12.29 -28.66
#